data_AF-A0A815I2X8-F1
#
_entry.id   AF-A0A815I2X8-F1
#
_cell.length_a   1.000
_cell.length_b   1.000
_cell.length_c   1.000
_cell.angle_alpha   90.00
_cell.angle_beta   90.00
_cell.angle_gamma   90.00
#
_symmetry.space_group_name_H-M   'P 1'
#
loop_
_entity.id
_entity.type
_entity.pdbx_description
1 polymer ?
#
loop_
_entity_poly.entity_id
_entity_poly.type
_entity_poly.pdbx_seq_one_letter_code
_entity_poly.pdbx_strand_id
1 'polypeptide(L)'
;NLALVTSNVQDDKKTAEVINYWFDLTIQGFKAAGFHPNRTVSYLPSSVELDDRFASVRNFRIDDVLKGTITEYDILRTLPYQNRLYSLAVPDKILARVLTDSISFKGNGIFLSYTRVEMIDQEKTWLINGQDISKTGLDYTVVTMDYAKKK
;
A
#
# COMPACT_ATOMS: atom_id res chain seq x y z
N ASN A 1 37.12 -8.85 -4.91
CA ASN A 1 36.57 -8.02 -6.01
C ASN A 1 35.06 -8.08 -5.98
N LEU A 2 34.42 -6.96 -5.65
CA LEU A 2 32.97 -6.79 -5.78
C LEU A 2 32.73 -5.91 -7.00
N ALA A 3 31.75 -6.26 -7.83
CA ALA A 3 31.33 -5.48 -8.98
C ALA A 3 29.83 -5.16 -8.84
N LEU A 4 29.42 -4.01 -9.36
CA LEU A 4 28.00 -3.66 -9.43
C LEU A 4 27.30 -4.57 -10.44
N VAL A 5 26.16 -5.12 -10.05
CA VAL A 5 25.29 -5.85 -10.98
C VAL A 5 24.62 -4.82 -11.88
N THR A 6 24.94 -4.88 -13.17
CA THR A 6 24.40 -4.02 -14.22
C THR A 6 23.95 -4.90 -15.37
N SER A 7 23.29 -4.32 -16.37
CA SER A 7 22.91 -5.04 -17.61
C SER A 7 24.09 -5.64 -18.39
N ASN A 8 25.33 -5.26 -18.04
CA ASN A 8 26.54 -5.79 -18.65
C ASN A 8 26.99 -7.14 -18.03
N VAL A 9 26.40 -7.53 -16.88
CA VAL A 9 26.61 -8.86 -16.31
C VAL A 9 25.65 -9.80 -17.05
N GLN A 10 26.19 -10.73 -17.85
CA GLN A 10 25.37 -11.72 -18.53
C GLN A 10 24.81 -12.73 -17.53
N ASP A 11 23.51 -13.01 -17.66
CA ASP A 11 22.88 -14.06 -16.89
C ASP A 11 23.46 -15.43 -17.25
N ASP A 12 23.77 -16.22 -16.22
CA ASP A 12 24.17 -17.61 -16.41
C ASP A 12 22.96 -18.45 -16.85
N LYS A 13 23.12 -19.22 -17.93
CA LYS A 13 22.03 -20.01 -18.52
C LYS A 13 21.44 -21.02 -17.56
N LYS A 14 22.29 -21.71 -16.76
CA LYS A 14 21.82 -22.73 -15.81
C LYS A 14 21.03 -22.08 -14.68
N THR A 15 21.49 -20.93 -14.20
CA THR A 15 20.80 -20.14 -13.19
C THR A 15 19.45 -19.64 -13.73
N ALA A 16 19.41 -19.14 -14.96
CA ALA A 16 18.19 -18.69 -15.62
C ALA A 16 17.16 -19.84 -15.77
N GLU A 17 17.59 -21.05 -16.15
CA GLU A 17 16.72 -22.22 -16.22
C GLU A 17 16.07 -22.55 -14.87
N VAL A 18 16.85 -22.53 -13.78
CA VAL A 18 16.32 -22.77 -12.42
C VAL A 18 15.35 -21.67 -11.99
N ILE A 19 15.67 -20.39 -12.27
CA ILE A 19 14.79 -19.27 -11.96
C ILE A 19 13.46 -19.39 -12.72
N ASN A 20 13.52 -19.67 -14.02
CA ASN A 20 12.33 -19.81 -14.86
C ASN A 20 11.43 -20.94 -14.37
N TYR A 21 12.00 -22.08 -13.96
CA TYR A 21 11.24 -23.18 -13.39
C TYR A 21 10.43 -22.76 -12.15
N TRP A 22 11.08 -22.09 -11.18
CA TRP A 22 10.39 -21.62 -9.97
C TRP A 22 9.39 -20.49 -10.24
N PHE A 23 9.69 -19.62 -11.21
CA PHE A 23 8.78 -18.59 -11.66
C PHE A 23 7.51 -19.19 -12.26
N ASP A 24 7.65 -20.18 -13.15
CA ASP A 24 6.50 -20.86 -13.77
C ASP A 24 5.65 -21.60 -12.75
N LEU A 25 6.27 -22.27 -11.78
CA LEU A 25 5.55 -22.90 -10.66
C LEU A 25 4.77 -21.86 -9.84
N THR A 26 5.36 -20.69 -9.59
CA THR A 26 4.71 -19.60 -8.85
C THR A 26 3.50 -19.08 -9.60
N ILE A 27 3.62 -18.84 -10.92
CA ILE A 27 2.50 -18.41 -11.77
C ILE A 27 1.38 -19.45 -11.80
N GLN A 28 1.72 -20.74 -11.87
CA GLN A 28 0.74 -21.83 -11.79
C GLN A 28 0.04 -21.85 -10.42
N GLY A 29 0.79 -21.69 -9.33
CA GLY A 29 0.25 -21.58 -7.98
C GLY A 29 -0.73 -20.42 -7.81
N PHE A 30 -0.39 -19.24 -8.33
CA PHE A 30 -1.31 -18.08 -8.34
C PHE A 30 -2.60 -18.39 -9.11
N LYS A 31 -2.49 -18.96 -10.32
CA LYS A 31 -3.66 -19.37 -11.12
C LYS A 31 -4.54 -20.38 -10.40
N ALA A 32 -3.95 -21.36 -9.73
CA ALA A 32 -4.69 -22.35 -8.94
C ALA A 32 -5.41 -21.73 -7.74
N ALA A 33 -4.86 -20.66 -7.16
CA ALA A 33 -5.49 -19.88 -6.10
C ALA A 33 -6.52 -18.85 -6.61
N GLY A 34 -6.78 -18.80 -7.92
CA GLY A 34 -7.74 -17.87 -8.54
C GLY A 34 -7.17 -16.50 -8.91
N PHE A 35 -5.85 -16.30 -8.79
CA PHE A 35 -5.16 -15.11 -9.25
C PHE A 35 -4.70 -15.27 -10.71
N HIS A 36 -4.86 -14.22 -11.50
CA HIS A 36 -4.44 -14.16 -12.89
C HIS A 36 -3.37 -13.06 -13.05
N PRO A 37 -2.07 -13.37 -12.82
CA PRO A 37 -1.01 -12.37 -12.73
C PRO A 37 -0.94 -11.37 -13.88
N ASN A 38 -1.26 -11.81 -15.10
CA ASN A 38 -1.21 -10.97 -16.31
C ASN A 38 -2.54 -10.28 -16.64
N ARG A 39 -3.58 -10.49 -15.83
CA ARG A 39 -4.88 -9.86 -16.05
C ARG A 39 -4.77 -8.39 -15.68
N THR A 40 -5.11 -7.53 -16.63
CA THR A 40 -5.25 -6.11 -16.35
C THR A 40 -6.40 -5.87 -15.38
N VAL A 41 -6.12 -5.14 -14.31
CA VAL A 41 -7.11 -4.73 -13.31
C VAL A 41 -7.50 -3.25 -13.48
N SER A 42 -6.60 -2.43 -14.04
CA SER A 42 -6.86 -1.02 -14.26
C SER A 42 -5.89 -0.41 -15.28
N TYR A 43 -6.26 0.77 -15.80
CA TYR A 43 -5.39 1.63 -16.59
C TYR A 43 -5.27 2.98 -15.89
N LEU A 44 -4.04 3.38 -15.58
CA LEU A 44 -3.75 4.72 -15.07
C LEU A 44 -3.42 5.66 -16.23
N PRO A 45 -4.08 6.83 -16.33
CA PRO A 45 -3.69 7.86 -17.29
C PRO A 45 -2.22 8.23 -17.10
N SER A 46 -1.49 8.52 -18.18
CA SER A 46 -0.05 8.81 -18.14
C SER A 46 0.35 10.00 -17.26
N SER A 47 -0.62 10.87 -16.94
CA SER A 47 -0.46 12.04 -16.04
C SER A 47 -0.70 11.72 -14.57
N VAL A 48 -1.14 10.50 -14.24
CA VAL A 48 -1.45 10.05 -12.89
C VAL A 48 -0.45 8.97 -12.50
N GLU A 49 0.42 9.31 -11.57
CA GLU A 49 1.34 8.37 -10.95
C GLU A 49 0.77 8.01 -9.58
N LEU A 50 0.55 6.73 -9.33
CA LEU A 50 0.33 6.27 -7.96
C LEU A 50 1.71 6.11 -7.33
N ASP A 51 2.06 7.11 -6.54
CA ASP A 51 3.26 7.14 -5.73
C ASP A 51 2.87 6.84 -4.28
N ASP A 52 3.44 5.77 -3.72
CA ASP A 52 3.20 5.27 -2.37
C ASP A 52 3.73 6.20 -1.25
N ARG A 53 4.16 7.43 -1.58
CA ARG A 53 4.56 8.50 -0.65
C ARG A 53 3.55 8.85 0.46
N PHE A 54 2.35 8.27 0.47
CA PHE A 54 1.31 8.54 1.46
C PHE A 54 0.83 7.34 2.29
N ALA A 55 1.46 6.16 2.27
CA ALA A 55 1.00 5.02 3.09
C ALA A 55 2.11 4.29 3.85
N SER A 56 1.76 3.81 5.04
CA SER A 56 2.60 3.09 6.01
C SER A 56 3.62 2.14 5.35
N VAL A 57 4.92 2.43 5.54
CA VAL A 57 6.14 1.76 5.05
C VAL A 57 6.29 0.28 5.50
N ARG A 58 5.19 -0.43 5.82
CA ARG A 58 5.26 -1.83 6.26
C ARG A 58 4.30 -2.78 5.54
N ASN A 59 3.22 -2.26 4.97
CA ASN A 59 2.25 -3.07 4.21
C ASN A 59 2.27 -2.77 2.70
N PHE A 60 2.86 -1.64 2.31
CA PHE A 60 3.02 -1.19 0.93
C PHE A 60 4.51 -1.07 0.58
N ARG A 61 4.91 -1.49 -0.63
CA ARG A 61 6.29 -1.35 -1.13
C ARG A 61 6.50 0.02 -1.77
N ILE A 62 7.27 0.86 -1.09
CA ILE A 62 7.53 2.27 -1.45
C ILE A 62 8.33 2.44 -2.74
N ASP A 63 9.04 1.41 -3.20
CA ASP A 63 9.84 1.47 -4.42
C ASP A 63 9.01 1.38 -5.71
N ASP A 64 7.71 1.12 -5.61
CA ASP A 64 6.87 0.82 -6.76
C ASP A 64 5.98 2.01 -7.17
N VAL A 65 6.38 2.73 -8.23
CA VAL A 65 5.51 3.71 -8.89
C VAL A 65 4.69 2.99 -9.96
N LEU A 66 3.37 2.89 -9.77
CA LEU A 66 2.47 2.27 -10.75
C LEU A 66 2.05 3.29 -11.81
N LYS A 67 2.27 2.95 -13.09
CA LYS A 67 1.89 3.77 -14.26
C LYS A 67 1.39 2.87 -15.39
N GLY A 68 0.45 3.38 -16.20
CA GLY A 68 -0.02 2.70 -17.40
C GLY A 68 -0.91 1.48 -17.09
N THR A 69 -0.64 0.36 -17.78
CA THR A 69 -1.43 -0.88 -17.60
C THR A 69 -1.05 -1.54 -16.28
N ILE A 70 -2.02 -1.68 -15.38
CA ILE A 70 -1.82 -2.29 -14.07
C ILE A 70 -2.36 -3.71 -14.09
N THR A 71 -1.52 -4.68 -13.76
CA THR A 71 -1.86 -6.10 -13.71
C THR A 71 -2.16 -6.56 -12.28
N GLU A 72 -2.77 -7.74 -12.11
CA GLU A 72 -2.92 -8.33 -10.77
C GLU A 72 -1.56 -8.56 -10.09
N TYR A 73 -0.51 -8.87 -10.85
CA TYR A 73 0.85 -9.00 -10.30
C TYR A 73 1.38 -7.67 -9.74
N ASP A 74 1.04 -6.55 -10.38
CA ASP A 74 1.38 -5.21 -9.88
C ASP A 74 0.72 -4.90 -8.54
N ILE A 75 -0.50 -5.38 -8.30
CA ILE A 75 -1.16 -5.24 -7.00
C ILE A 75 -0.53 -6.17 -5.95
N LEU A 76 -0.18 -7.40 -6.32
CA LEU A 76 0.45 -8.35 -5.39
C LEU A 76 1.83 -7.88 -4.92
N ARG A 77 2.63 -7.26 -5.79
CA ARG A 77 3.95 -6.76 -5.39
C ARG A 77 3.86 -5.48 -4.55
N THR A 78 2.83 -4.65 -4.74
CA THR A 78 2.60 -3.49 -3.87
C THR A 78 1.99 -3.87 -2.52
N LEU A 79 1.17 -4.92 -2.46
CA LEU A 79 0.59 -5.48 -1.23
C LEU A 79 1.05 -6.93 -0.99
N PRO A 80 2.35 -7.17 -0.70
CA PRO A 80 2.93 -8.51 -0.69
C PRO A 80 2.52 -9.37 0.50
N TYR A 81 1.83 -8.79 1.48
CA TYR A 81 1.39 -9.49 2.69
C TYR A 81 -0.11 -9.76 2.64
N GLN A 82 -0.50 -10.87 3.29
CA GLN A 82 -1.92 -11.19 3.51
C GLN A 82 -2.52 -10.21 4.54
N ASN A 83 -2.83 -9.01 4.07
CA ASN A 83 -3.40 -7.95 4.88
C ASN A 83 -4.89 -8.22 5.08
N ARG A 84 -5.28 -8.57 6.30
CA ARG A 84 -6.70 -8.64 6.67
C ARG A 84 -7.23 -7.24 6.88
N LEU A 85 -8.39 -6.96 6.29
CA LEU A 85 -9.13 -5.73 6.56
C LEU A 85 -9.98 -5.91 7.82
N TYR A 86 -9.96 -4.91 8.68
CA TYR A 86 -10.78 -4.81 9.87
C TYR A 86 -11.62 -3.55 9.79
N SER A 87 -12.86 -3.67 10.26
CA SER A 87 -13.75 -2.54 10.48
C SER A 87 -13.81 -2.28 11.99
N LEU A 88 -13.54 -1.05 12.39
CA LEU A 88 -13.49 -0.60 13.78
C LEU A 88 -14.46 0.57 13.96
N ALA A 89 -15.26 0.54 15.01
CA ALA A 89 -15.98 1.72 15.49
C ALA A 89 -15.00 2.57 16.31
N VAL A 90 -14.74 3.80 15.86
CA VAL A 90 -13.76 4.71 16.48
C VAL A 90 -14.47 6.00 16.88
N PRO A 91 -14.48 6.35 18.18
CA PRO A 91 -15.06 7.61 18.63
C PRO A 91 -14.40 8.82 17.99
N ASP A 92 -15.19 9.84 17.72
CA ASP A 92 -14.79 11.08 17.07
C ASP A 92 -13.44 11.68 17.54
N LYS A 93 -13.30 11.90 18.85
CA LYS A 93 -12.10 12.50 19.46
C LYS A 93 -10.87 11.62 19.30
N ILE A 94 -11.05 10.30 19.30
CA ILE A 94 -9.97 9.35 19.09
C ILE A 94 -9.54 9.40 17.63
N LEU A 95 -10.49 9.39 16.69
CA LEU A 95 -10.18 9.47 15.27
C LEU A 95 -9.43 10.77 14.92
N ALA A 96 -9.95 11.92 15.38
CA ALA A 96 -9.30 13.21 15.15
C ALA A 96 -7.87 13.24 15.72
N ARG A 97 -7.68 12.72 16.94
CA ARG A 97 -6.35 12.63 17.57
C ARG A 97 -5.41 11.72 16.79
N VAL A 98 -5.84 10.52 16.41
CA VAL A 98 -5.01 9.57 15.66
C VAL A 98 -4.56 10.15 14.32
N LEU A 99 -5.47 10.85 13.62
CA LEU A 99 -5.14 11.55 12.37
C LEU A 99 -4.10 12.65 12.62
N THR A 100 -4.28 13.49 13.65
CA THR A 100 -3.30 14.52 14.02
C THR A 100 -1.95 13.92 14.42
N ASP A 101 -1.93 12.92 15.30
CA ASP A 101 -0.71 12.26 15.76
C ASP A 101 0.05 11.65 14.56
N SER A 102 -0.68 11.11 13.56
CA SER A 102 -0.09 10.52 12.35
C SER A 102 0.78 11.50 11.56
N ILE A 103 0.44 12.80 11.56
CA ILE A 103 1.17 13.84 10.82
C ILE A 103 2.62 13.96 11.32
N SER A 104 2.83 13.85 12.64
CA SER A 104 4.18 13.90 13.24
C SER A 104 5.10 12.78 12.75
N PHE A 105 4.52 11.76 12.10
CA PHE A 105 5.20 10.62 11.55
C PHE A 105 5.37 10.68 10.02
N LYS A 106 5.10 11.81 9.36
CA LYS A 106 5.43 12.01 7.94
C LYS A 106 6.87 11.58 7.66
N GLY A 107 7.06 10.80 6.59
CA GLY A 107 8.36 10.20 6.24
C GLY A 107 8.74 8.95 7.05
N ASN A 108 7.92 8.54 8.02
CA ASN A 108 8.09 7.30 8.78
C ASN A 108 6.97 6.31 8.46
N GLY A 109 7.21 5.01 8.68
CA GLY A 109 6.27 3.92 8.36
C GLY A 109 4.97 3.87 9.16
N ILE A 110 4.71 4.88 9.97
CA ILE A 110 3.53 5.04 10.82
C ILE A 110 2.67 6.26 10.42
N PHE A 111 3.06 7.00 9.39
CA PHE A 111 2.15 7.97 8.76
C PHE A 111 0.92 7.24 8.19
N LEU A 112 -0.28 7.74 8.49
CA LEU A 112 -1.52 7.14 8.04
C LEU A 112 -1.87 7.67 6.65
N SER A 113 -2.14 6.75 5.73
CA SER A 113 -2.90 7.06 4.52
C SER A 113 -4.38 7.08 4.86
N TYR A 114 -5.09 8.09 4.38
CA TYR A 114 -6.52 8.24 4.60
C TYR A 114 -7.20 8.77 3.33
N THR A 115 -8.49 8.50 3.23
CA THR A 115 -9.36 8.98 2.15
C THR A 115 -10.63 9.58 2.76
N ARG A 116 -11.28 10.52 2.04
CA ARG A 116 -12.52 11.19 2.47
C ARG A 116 -12.41 12.03 3.76
N VAL A 117 -11.19 12.31 4.18
CA VAL A 117 -10.90 13.20 5.30
C VAL A 117 -10.08 14.37 4.78
N GLU A 118 -10.48 15.58 5.15
CA GLU A 118 -9.81 16.81 4.77
C GLU A 118 -9.25 17.52 6.00
N MET A 119 -8.06 18.10 5.87
CA MET A 119 -7.43 18.91 6.90
C MET A 119 -7.46 20.37 6.44
N ILE A 120 -8.09 21.26 7.21
CA ILE A 120 -8.40 22.64 6.75
C ILE A 120 -7.61 23.74 7.44
N ASP A 121 -6.97 23.47 8.57
CA ASP A 121 -6.02 24.36 9.23
C ASP A 121 -4.68 23.64 9.39
N GLN A 122 -3.63 24.35 9.81
CA GLN A 122 -2.28 23.82 10.03
C GLN A 122 -2.25 22.69 11.09
N GLU A 123 -2.78 21.52 10.73
CA GLU A 123 -2.66 20.23 11.41
C GLU A 123 -3.59 19.97 12.61
N LYS A 124 -4.75 20.65 12.73
CA LYS A 124 -5.58 20.53 13.95
C LYS A 124 -7.06 20.22 13.73
N THR A 125 -7.64 20.61 12.59
CA THR A 125 -9.06 20.40 12.31
C THR A 125 -9.23 19.47 11.12
N TRP A 126 -9.88 18.34 11.39
CA TRP A 126 -10.19 17.30 10.41
C TRP A 126 -11.68 17.29 10.10
N LEU A 127 -12.01 17.24 8.82
CA LEU A 127 -13.37 17.23 8.32
C LEU A 127 -13.70 15.90 7.64
N ILE A 128 -14.90 15.41 7.88
CA ILE A 128 -15.58 14.42 7.03
C ILE A 128 -16.86 15.06 6.52
N ASN A 129 -17.05 15.09 5.20
CA ASN A 129 -18.20 15.75 4.56
C ASN A 129 -18.41 17.21 5.02
N GLY A 130 -17.30 17.94 5.23
CA GLY A 130 -17.33 19.33 5.70
C GLY A 130 -17.60 19.53 7.19
N GLN A 131 -17.79 18.46 7.97
CA GLN A 131 -18.05 18.53 9.41
C GLN A 131 -16.79 18.20 10.23
N ASP A 132 -16.47 19.04 11.22
CA ASP A 132 -15.37 18.82 12.16
C ASP A 132 -15.62 17.54 12.97
N ILE A 133 -14.79 16.53 12.70
CA ILE A 133 -14.86 15.21 13.31
C ILE A 133 -14.95 15.35 14.83
N SER A 134 -14.06 16.15 15.44
CA SER A 134 -13.85 16.26 16.89
C SER A 134 -15.05 16.80 17.68
N LYS A 135 -16.07 17.30 16.98
CA LYS A 135 -17.27 17.92 17.56
C LYS A 135 -18.56 17.18 17.21
N THR A 136 -18.48 16.03 16.55
CA THR A 136 -19.68 15.33 16.04
C THR A 136 -20.41 14.50 17.10
N GLY A 137 -19.70 13.98 18.11
CA GLY A 137 -20.26 13.03 19.07
C GLY A 137 -20.59 11.67 18.45
N LEU A 138 -20.06 11.37 17.26
CA LEU A 138 -20.33 10.15 16.50
C LEU A 138 -19.19 9.13 16.64
N ASP A 139 -19.54 7.86 16.48
CA ASP A 139 -18.59 6.79 16.23
C ASP A 139 -18.42 6.58 14.72
N TYR A 140 -17.18 6.65 14.25
CA TYR A 140 -16.84 6.47 12.85
C TYR A 140 -16.45 5.03 12.57
N THR A 141 -16.96 4.49 11.46
CA THR A 141 -16.49 3.19 10.95
C THR A 141 -15.20 3.40 10.18
N VAL A 142 -14.08 2.94 10.76
CA VAL A 142 -12.76 2.98 10.12
C VAL A 142 -12.43 1.59 9.59
N VAL A 143 -12.10 1.52 8.30
CA VAL A 143 -11.57 0.29 7.69
C VAL A 143 -10.05 0.41 7.62
N THR A 144 -9.34 -0.54 8.21
CA THR A 144 -7.87 -0.54 8.26
C THR A 144 -7.32 -1.95 8.06
N MET A 145 -6.01 -2.06 7.84
CA MET A 145 -5.29 -3.34 7.73
C MET A 145 -4.64 -3.73 9.07
N ASP A 146 -4.36 -5.02 9.26
CA ASP A 146 -3.56 -5.47 10.40
C ASP A 146 -2.22 -4.70 10.49
N TYR A 147 -1.86 -4.32 11.70
CA TYR A 147 -0.57 -3.73 11.99
C TYR A 147 0.20 -4.70 12.89
N ALA A 148 1.35 -5.15 12.38
CA ALA A 148 2.31 -6.06 13.02
C ALA A 148 2.14 -6.15 14.55
N LYS A 149 1.57 -7.27 14.98
CA LYS A 149 1.35 -7.65 16.38
C LYS A 149 2.63 -7.39 17.18
N LYS A 150 2.55 -6.58 18.24
CA LYS A 150 3.57 -6.57 19.30
C LYS A 150 3.72 -8.02 19.78
N LYS A 151 4.90 -8.59 19.59
CA LYS A 151 5.38 -9.69 20.43
C LYS A 151 5.73 -9.15 21.80
#